data_AF-T1H345-F1
#
_entry.id   AF-T1H345-F1
#
_cell.length_a   1.000
_cell.length_b   1.000
_cell.length_c   1.000
_cell.angle_alpha   90.00
_cell.angle_beta   90.00
_cell.angle_gamma   90.00
#
_symmetry.space_group_name_H-M   'P 1'
#
loop_
_entity.id
_entity.type
_entity.pdbx_description
1 polymer ?
#
loop_
_entity_poly.entity_id
_entity_poly.type
_entity_poly.pdbx_seq_one_letter_code
_entity_poly.pdbx_strand_id
1 'polypeptide(L)'
;MNQAEIGKLMSQLRINVAPRHRNLKNIDGPEGRLHKLRKTVTALIKHERIELYYNRADEARGYAERLISDAIRYGDCHRTT
;
A
#
# COMPACT_ATOMS: atom_id res chain seq x y z
N MET A 1 -26.90 7.94 -11.36
CA MET A 1 -25.57 7.53 -10.82
C MET A 1 -25.51 6.01 -10.87
N ASN A 2 -24.54 5.42 -11.56
CA ASN A 2 -24.41 3.96 -11.68
C ASN A 2 -23.78 3.39 -10.40
N GLN A 3 -24.18 2.19 -9.97
CA GLN A 3 -23.62 1.48 -8.81
C GLN A 3 -22.08 1.42 -8.84
N ALA A 4 -21.48 1.33 -10.03
CA ALA A 4 -20.03 1.33 -10.23
C ALA A 4 -19.34 2.65 -9.84
N GLU A 5 -20.03 3.78 -9.96
CA GLU A 5 -19.49 5.10 -9.62
C GLU A 5 -19.42 5.33 -8.11
N ILE A 6 -20.30 4.67 -7.35
CA ILE A 6 -20.36 4.76 -5.89
C ILE A 6 -19.08 4.19 -5.25
N GLY A 7 -18.51 3.13 -5.82
CA GLY A 7 -17.28 2.52 -5.33
C GLY A 7 -16.07 3.46 -5.31
N LYS A 8 -16.02 4.44 -6.23
CA LYS A 8 -14.95 5.44 -6.33
C LYS A 8 -15.04 6.53 -5.26
N LEU A 9 -16.21 6.71 -4.64
CA LEU A 9 -16.46 7.79 -3.67
C LEU A 9 -15.94 7.47 -2.27
N MET A 10 -15.62 6.21 -1.96
CA MET A 10 -15.16 5.80 -0.63
C MET A 10 -13.86 4.99 -0.70
N SER A 11 -13.07 5.05 0.38
CA SER A 11 -11.87 4.23 0.55
C SER A 11 -12.27 2.76 0.65
N GLN A 12 -11.72 1.90 -0.22
CA GLN A 12 -12.06 0.47 -0.31
C GLN A 12 -11.05 -0.42 0.42
N LEU A 13 -10.32 0.12 1.42
CA LEU A 13 -9.33 -0.65 2.17
C LEU A 13 -10.01 -1.86 2.83
N ARG A 14 -9.53 -3.07 2.53
CA ARG A 14 -10.10 -4.31 3.07
C ARG A 14 -9.46 -4.75 4.39
N ILE A 15 -8.58 -3.92 4.94
CA ILE A 15 -7.80 -4.22 6.13
C ILE A 15 -7.91 -3.08 7.14
N ASN A 16 -7.73 -3.44 8.41
CA ASN A 16 -7.50 -2.43 9.45
C ASN A 16 -6.07 -1.89 9.33
N VAL A 17 -5.92 -0.58 9.14
CA VAL A 17 -4.62 0.10 9.12
C VAL A 17 -4.35 0.66 10.50
N ALA A 18 -3.30 0.16 11.16
CA ALA A 18 -2.90 0.67 12.47
C ALA A 18 -2.45 2.14 12.37
N PRO A 19 -2.80 3.01 13.34
CA PRO A 19 -2.39 4.42 13.32
C PRO A 19 -0.88 4.60 13.49
N ARG A 20 -0.20 3.62 14.07
CA ARG A 20 1.25 3.60 14.25
C ARG A 20 1.89 2.62 13.29
N HIS A 21 2.93 3.06 12.60
CA HIS A 21 3.76 2.22 11.74
C HIS A 21 4.45 1.09 12.53
N ARG A 22 4.83 -0.01 11.86
CA ARG A 22 5.56 -1.10 12.52
C ARG A 22 6.98 -0.65 12.81
N ASN A 23 7.61 -1.27 13.81
CA ASN A 23 8.99 -0.97 14.18
C ASN A 23 9.95 -1.69 13.23
N LEU A 24 10.15 -1.11 12.04
CA LEU A 24 11.07 -1.61 11.02
C LEU A 24 12.39 -0.82 11.08
N LYS A 25 13.33 -1.29 11.90
CA LYS A 25 14.66 -0.64 12.03
C LYS A 25 15.34 -0.53 10.66
N ASN A 26 15.90 0.65 10.40
CA ASN A 26 16.74 0.92 9.25
C ASN A 26 17.88 1.86 9.68
N ILE A 27 19.06 1.66 9.09
CA ILE A 27 20.25 2.48 9.36
C ILE A 27 20.07 3.91 8.87
N ASP A 28 19.36 4.10 7.75
CA ASP A 28 19.02 5.42 7.20
C ASP A 28 17.74 6.01 7.84
N GLY A 29 17.37 5.52 9.02
CA GLY A 29 16.23 6.03 9.77
C GLY A 29 14.87 5.88 9.08
N PRO A 30 13.94 6.83 9.28
CA PRO A 30 12.58 6.76 8.75
C PRO A 30 12.50 6.73 7.21
N GLU A 31 13.36 7.48 6.51
CA GLU A 31 13.38 7.51 5.05
C GLU A 31 13.84 6.17 4.47
N GLY A 32 14.92 5.60 5.03
CA GLY A 32 15.35 4.25 4.66
C GLY A 32 14.24 3.21 4.89
N ARG A 33 13.42 3.37 5.92
CA ARG A 33 12.25 2.52 6.16
C ARG A 33 11.27 2.60 4.99
N LEU A 34 10.96 3.81 4.51
CA LEU A 34 10.06 4.01 3.37
C LEU A 34 10.64 3.44 2.09
N HIS A 35 11.93 3.63 1.81
CA HIS A 35 12.59 3.02 0.65
C HIS A 35 12.55 1.48 0.69
N LYS A 36 12.72 0.88 1.87
CA LYS A 36 12.60 -0.56 2.07
C LYS A 36 11.17 -1.05 1.77
N LEU A 37 10.15 -0.34 2.24
CA LEU A 37 8.75 -0.66 1.93
C LEU A 37 8.42 -0.45 0.46
N ARG A 38 8.89 0.62 -0.17
CA ARG A 38 8.75 0.85 -1.62
C ARG A 38 9.24 -0.36 -2.41
N LYS A 39 10.47 -0.82 -2.17
CA LYS A 39 11.03 -2.02 -2.83
C LYS A 39 10.15 -3.25 -2.60
N THR A 40 9.63 -3.40 -1.39
CA THR A 40 8.79 -4.55 -1.00
C THR A 40 7.46 -4.54 -1.74
N VAL A 41 6.76 -3.41 -1.79
CA VAL A 41 5.48 -3.27 -2.51
C VAL A 41 5.68 -3.43 -4.01
N THR A 42 6.74 -2.83 -4.59
CA THR A 42 7.09 -3.04 -6.00
C THR A 42 7.31 -4.52 -6.31
N ALA A 43 8.05 -5.24 -5.47
CA ALA A 43 8.26 -6.67 -5.65
C ALA A 43 6.94 -7.47 -5.52
N LEU A 44 6.08 -7.12 -4.56
CA LEU A 44 4.76 -7.75 -4.40
C LEU A 44 3.89 -7.58 -5.65
N ILE A 45 3.82 -6.38 -6.23
CA ILE A 45 3.04 -6.15 -7.45
C ILE A 45 3.64 -6.87 -8.66
N LYS A 46 4.98 -6.90 -8.78
CA LYS A 46 5.67 -7.57 -9.88
C LYS A 46 5.51 -9.10 -9.85
N HIS A 47 5.60 -9.69 -8.66
CA HIS A 47 5.64 -11.15 -8.49
C HIS A 47 4.31 -11.73 -8.02
N GLU A 48 3.31 -10.88 -7.76
CA GLU A 48 1.96 -11.20 -7.26
C GLU A 48 1.92 -11.86 -5.88
N ARG A 49 3.04 -12.43 -5.41
CA ARG A 49 3.23 -13.04 -4.10
C ARG A 49 4.71 -13.01 -3.72
N ILE A 50 4.99 -12.63 -2.47
CA ILE A 50 6.33 -12.69 -1.87
C ILE A 50 6.22 -13.13 -0.40
N GLU A 51 7.30 -13.71 0.13
CA GLU A 51 7.38 -14.13 1.53
C GLU A 51 8.27 -13.18 2.34
N LEU A 52 7.79 -12.79 3.52
CA LEU A 52 8.42 -11.79 4.37
C LEU A 52 8.13 -12.07 5.84
N TYR A 53 8.94 -11.50 6.73
CA TYR A 53 8.60 -11.44 8.15
C TYR A 53 7.33 -10.62 8.40
N TYR A 54 6.52 -11.04 9.37
CA TYR A 54 5.19 -10.50 9.67
C TYR A 54 5.14 -8.97 9.70
N ASN A 55 6.01 -8.30 10.48
CA ASN A 55 5.98 -6.84 10.58
C ASN A 55 6.19 -6.12 9.24
N ARG A 56 7.03 -6.68 8.36
CA ARG A 56 7.26 -6.11 7.03
C ARG A 56 6.09 -6.41 6.11
N ALA A 57 5.58 -7.64 6.16
CA ALA A 57 4.42 -8.06 5.36
C ALA A 57 3.17 -7.24 5.68
N ASP A 58 2.91 -7.04 6.98
CA ASP A 58 1.73 -6.32 7.47
C ASP A 58 1.75 -4.84 7.08
N GLU A 59 2.89 -4.15 7.26
CA GLU A 59 2.99 -2.75 6.84
C GLU A 59 2.97 -2.61 5.32
N ALA A 60 3.64 -3.50 4.57
CA ALA A 60 3.59 -3.51 3.11
C ALA A 60 2.17 -3.76 2.58
N ARG A 61 1.37 -4.59 3.26
CA ARG A 61 -0.04 -4.84 2.91
C ARG A 61 -0.86 -3.56 2.91
N GLY A 62 -0.67 -2.69 3.91
CA GLY A 62 -1.37 -1.39 3.96
C GLY A 62 -1.05 -0.49 2.77
N TYR A 63 0.22 -0.42 2.37
CA TYR A 63 0.63 0.33 1.18
C TYR A 63 0.10 -0.29 -0.13
N ALA A 64 0.05 -1.63 -0.22
CA ALA A 64 -0.50 -2.31 -1.39
C ALA A 64 -2.03 -2.10 -1.52
N GLU A 65 -2.78 -2.22 -0.43
CA GLU A 65 -4.22 -1.93 -0.39
C GLU A 65 -4.51 -0.47 -0.78
N ARG A 66 -3.69 0.47 -0.31
CA ARG A 66 -3.80 1.87 -0.70
C ARG A 66 -3.58 2.06 -2.21
N LEU A 67 -2.54 1.44 -2.76
CA LEU A 67 -2.24 1.51 -4.20
C LEU A 67 -3.40 0.97 -5.04
N ILE A 68 -4.00 -0.15 -4.65
CA ILE A 68 -5.18 -0.73 -5.31
C ILE A 68 -6.38 0.22 -5.19
N SER A 69 -6.62 0.79 -4.01
CA SER A 69 -7.72 1.74 -3.80
C SER A 69 -7.56 2.99 -4.67
N ASP A 70 -6.35 3.51 -4.82
CA ASP A 70 -6.08 4.67 -5.66
C ASP A 70 -6.21 4.31 -7.15
N ALA A 71 -5.78 3.11 -7.57
CA ALA A 71 -5.98 2.62 -8.94
C ALA A 71 -7.47 2.46 -9.29
N ILE A 72 -8.30 1.93 -8.38
CA ILE A 72 -9.76 1.82 -8.57
C ILE A 72 -10.40 3.20 -8.69
N ARG A 73 -9.95 4.16 -7.89
CA ARG A 73 -10.53 5.51 -7.82
C ARG A 73 -10.16 6.37 -9.02
N TYR A 74 -8.89 6.38 -9.41
CA TYR A 74 -8.35 7.32 -10.38
C TYR A 74 -8.02 6.69 -11.74
N GLY A 75 -7.91 5.37 -11.82
CA GLY A 75 -7.46 4.69 -13.03
C GLY A 75 -6.04 5.09 -13.42
N ASP A 76 -5.80 5.18 -14.71
CA ASP A 76 -4.55 5.64 -15.35
C ASP A 76 -4.33 7.15 -15.23
N CYS A 77 -5.38 7.92 -14.96
CA CYS A 77 -5.33 9.38 -14.75
C CYS A 77 -4.83 9.81 -13.36
N HIS A 78 -4.27 8.88 -12.57
CA HIS A 78 -3.74 9.21 -11.25
C HIS A 78 -2.56 10.18 -11.36
N ARG A 79 -2.66 11.34 -10.71
CA ARG A 79 -1.54 12.28 -10.58
C ARG A 79 -0.71 11.91 -9.35
N THR A 80 0.57 11.62 -9.56
CA THR A 80 1.53 11.41 -8.48
C THR A 80 1.68 12.71 -7.68
N THR A 81 1.32 12.67 -6.40
CA THR A 81 1.49 13.77 -5.43
C THR A 81 2.83 13.69 -4.73
#